data_AF-A5L0E5-F1
#
_entry.id   AF-A5L0E5-F1
#
_cell.length_a   1.000
_cell.length_b   1.000
_cell.length_c   1.000
_cell.angle_alpha   90.00
_cell.angle_beta   90.00
_cell.angle_gamma   90.00
#
_symmetry.space_group_name_H-M   'P 1'
#
loop_
_entity.id
_entity.type
_entity.pdbx_description
1 polymer ?
#
loop_
_entity_poly.entity_id
_entity_poly.type
_entity_poly.pdbx_seq_one_letter_code
_entity_poly.pdbx_strand_id
1 'polypeptide(L)'
;MVEQFKKPPIDHPGAAREYDKVASQQIKALTQAGVLQEVGKSGNSKLYSIANESFLRYIATSERNALKFLTIYLTKAMQDSGVYPKFEQYFANPTKLNYIDLRDTYCDFIIGNTNINGVVECRRIFAKVLNPIAFSKSSHGTIDGRPSPEPIQYQNLFYNRPNFRDLNKPKDMPRATFLEKVPEETTTEVYHVNKAKKSVRRYHEGKSEVNRFKELEASHVHHIFPQSDFPELSDTFENLILLTPGQHLAYAHPNGNTQTVSKSYQLVALLAKLDSIERSIFSQFDEFYSLNEFINVMNTGLDSYLLTEGMGVEEIRHKIAAAYIN
;
A
#
# COMPACT_ATOMS: atom_id res chain seq x y z
N MET A 1 23.10 -2.22 -4.95
CA MET A 1 22.99 -1.12 -3.96
C MET A 1 22.22 -0.01 -4.61
N VAL A 2 21.09 0.38 -4.04
CA VAL A 2 20.13 1.26 -4.71
C VAL A 2 20.48 2.72 -4.41
N GLU A 3 21.06 3.41 -5.40
CA GLU A 3 21.17 4.88 -5.43
C GLU A 3 19.80 5.48 -5.81
N GLN A 4 18.81 5.56 -4.90
CA GLN A 4 17.45 6.05 -5.27
C GLN A 4 16.86 7.18 -4.43
N PHE A 5 17.59 7.78 -3.51
CA PHE A 5 17.14 9.01 -2.86
C PHE A 5 18.36 9.86 -2.52
N LYS A 6 18.95 10.53 -3.52
CA LYS A 6 20.02 11.50 -3.25
C LYS A 6 19.40 12.76 -2.64
N LYS A 7 19.04 12.67 -1.35
CA LYS A 7 19.12 13.84 -0.49
C LYS A 7 20.55 14.38 -0.64
N PRO A 8 20.75 15.71 -0.74
CA PRO A 8 22.08 16.28 -0.80
C PRO A 8 22.91 15.73 0.38
N PRO A 9 24.22 15.46 0.20
CA PRO A 9 25.02 14.82 1.23
C PRO A 9 24.95 15.63 2.54
N ILE A 10 25.04 14.95 3.69
CA ILE A 10 24.76 15.52 5.02
C ILE A 10 25.63 16.76 5.32
N ASP A 11 26.81 16.83 4.72
CA ASP A 11 27.77 17.93 4.81
C ASP A 11 27.43 19.13 3.91
N HIS A 12 26.45 19.00 3.01
CA HIS A 12 26.05 20.07 2.12
C HIS A 12 25.40 21.20 2.93
N PRO A 13 25.83 22.47 2.79
CA PRO A 13 25.36 23.59 3.61
C PRO A 13 23.83 23.81 3.61
N GLY A 14 23.15 23.38 2.54
CA GLY A 14 21.69 23.42 2.41
C GLY A 14 20.94 22.15 2.83
N ALA A 15 21.63 21.05 3.12
CA ALA A 15 21.02 19.75 3.38
C ALA A 15 20.45 19.61 4.79
N ALA A 16 20.98 20.35 5.77
CA ALA A 16 20.51 20.30 7.16
C ALA A 16 18.98 20.46 7.27
N ARG A 17 18.40 21.43 6.55
CA ARG A 17 16.94 21.68 6.53
C ARG A 17 16.14 20.60 5.78
N GLU A 18 16.77 19.84 4.89
CA GLU A 18 16.12 18.80 4.08
C GLU A 18 16.08 17.44 4.81
N TYR A 19 17.06 17.19 5.67
CA TYR A 19 17.02 16.09 6.63
C TYR A 19 16.13 16.40 7.85
N ASP A 20 15.95 17.67 8.21
CA ASP A 20 15.05 18.14 9.29
C ASP A 20 13.55 18.06 8.97
N LYS A 21 13.16 17.64 7.75
CA LYS A 21 11.74 17.38 7.42
C LYS A 21 11.25 16.14 8.17
N VAL A 22 10.92 16.31 9.44
CA VAL A 22 10.27 15.28 10.26
C VAL A 22 8.87 15.03 9.69
N ALA A 23 8.49 13.76 9.59
CA ALA A 23 7.14 13.30 9.23
C ALA A 23 6.14 13.60 10.38
N SER A 24 6.09 14.85 10.85
CA SER A 24 5.39 15.24 12.07
C SER A 24 3.88 15.02 11.98
N GLN A 25 3.29 15.13 10.80
CA GLN A 25 1.86 14.86 10.59
C GLN A 25 1.57 13.36 10.80
N GLN A 26 2.37 12.49 10.20
CA GLN A 26 2.24 11.04 10.31
C GLN A 26 2.50 10.56 11.74
N ILE A 27 3.57 11.04 12.38
CA ILE A 27 3.92 10.69 13.76
C ILE A 27 2.80 11.15 14.71
N LYS A 28 2.28 12.37 14.56
CA LYS A 28 1.16 12.85 15.38
C LYS A 28 -0.11 12.03 15.17
N ALA A 29 -0.44 11.63 13.94
CA ALA A 29 -1.58 10.77 13.68
C ALA A 29 -1.42 9.41 14.40
N LEU A 30 -0.24 8.80 14.33
CA LEU A 30 0.07 7.56 15.05
C LEU A 30 0.05 7.73 16.58
N THR A 31 0.50 8.89 17.10
CA THR A 31 0.38 9.21 18.53
C THR A 31 -1.08 9.30 18.95
N GLN A 32 -1.90 10.01 18.18
CA GLN A 32 -3.31 10.19 18.51
C GLN A 32 -4.15 8.92 18.33
N ALA A 33 -3.71 8.01 17.47
CA ALA A 33 -4.27 6.67 17.34
C ALA A 33 -3.81 5.70 18.45
N GLY A 34 -2.94 6.12 19.38
CA GLY A 34 -2.39 5.26 20.43
C GLY A 34 -1.37 4.23 19.95
N VAL A 35 -0.83 4.37 18.74
CA VAL A 35 0.23 3.51 18.20
C VAL A 35 1.59 3.91 18.79
N LEU A 36 1.81 5.22 18.88
CA LEU A 36 2.98 5.82 19.50
C LEU A 36 2.55 6.61 20.74
N GLN A 37 3.48 6.87 21.64
CA GLN A 37 3.27 7.80 22.76
C GLN A 37 4.44 8.78 22.86
N GLU A 38 4.14 10.06 23.05
CA GLU A 38 5.15 11.09 23.32
C GLU A 38 5.64 10.90 24.77
N VAL A 39 6.92 10.56 24.94
CA VAL A 39 7.52 10.24 26.25
C VAL A 39 8.31 11.42 26.84
N GLY A 40 8.50 12.48 26.06
CA GLY A 40 9.17 13.68 26.54
C GLY A 40 9.83 14.47 25.41
N LYS A 41 10.78 15.30 25.82
CA LYS A 41 11.58 16.12 24.90
C LYS A 41 13.04 16.08 25.33
N SER A 42 13.94 16.11 24.36
CA SER A 42 15.37 16.33 24.56
C SER A 42 15.80 17.51 23.70
N GLY A 43 16.00 18.67 24.34
CA GLY A 43 16.15 19.94 23.64
C GLY A 43 14.94 20.27 22.76
N ASN A 44 15.17 20.48 21.47
CA ASN A 44 14.11 20.75 20.48
C ASN A 44 13.45 19.47 19.91
N SER A 45 14.00 18.29 20.23
CA SER A 45 13.52 17.02 19.70
C SER A 45 12.42 16.44 20.58
N LYS A 46 11.31 16.02 19.95
CA LYS A 46 10.27 15.22 20.60
C LYS A 46 10.68 13.75 20.64
N LEU A 47 10.51 13.13 21.80
CA LEU A 47 10.81 11.72 22.02
C LEU A 47 9.52 10.92 22.00
N TYR A 48 9.55 9.79 21.30
CA TYR A 48 8.42 8.87 21.17
C TYR A 48 8.83 7.46 21.57
N SER A 49 7.91 6.70 22.13
CA SER A 49 8.02 5.25 22.27
C SER A 49 6.86 4.56 21.58
N ILE A 50 7.04 3.27 21.28
CA ILE A 50 6.02 2.43 20.66
C ILE A 50 5.04 2.02 21.77
N ALA A 51 3.78 2.42 21.64
CA ALA A 51 2.72 2.04 22.58
C ALA A 51 2.02 0.75 22.11
N ASN A 52 1.90 0.55 20.79
CA ASN A 52 1.31 -0.65 20.20
C ASN A 52 2.15 -1.17 19.03
N GLU A 53 3.04 -2.12 19.33
CA GLU A 53 3.98 -2.66 18.35
C GLU A 53 3.30 -3.52 17.28
N SER A 54 2.32 -4.35 17.66
CA SER A 54 1.61 -5.19 16.70
C SER A 54 0.86 -4.35 15.68
N PHE A 55 0.21 -3.27 16.12
CA PHE A 55 -0.51 -2.38 15.21
C PHE A 55 0.44 -1.51 14.38
N LEU A 56 1.57 -1.07 14.93
CA LEU A 56 2.61 -0.40 14.15
C LEU A 56 3.17 -1.32 13.06
N ARG A 57 3.40 -2.59 13.39
CA ARG A 57 3.84 -3.62 12.43
C ARG A 57 2.80 -3.82 11.35
N TYR A 58 1.52 -3.96 11.71
CA TYR A 58 0.41 -4.08 10.77
C TYR A 58 0.39 -2.94 9.75
N ILE A 59 0.47 -1.68 10.21
CA ILE A 59 0.53 -0.50 9.34
C ILE A 59 1.77 -0.54 8.45
N ALA A 60 2.90 -0.97 9.01
CA ALA A 60 4.16 -1.06 8.28
C ALA A 60 4.18 -2.21 7.25
N THR A 61 3.31 -3.22 7.38
CA THR A 61 3.27 -4.41 6.54
C THR A 61 3.08 -4.06 5.07
N SER A 62 1.99 -3.37 4.72
CA SER A 62 1.64 -3.03 3.34
C SER A 62 1.05 -1.63 3.25
N GLU A 63 1.06 -1.06 2.06
CA GLU A 63 0.41 0.23 1.82
C GLU A 63 -1.11 0.15 1.92
N ARG A 64 -1.69 -1.00 1.56
CA ARG A 64 -3.12 -1.26 1.78
C ARG A 64 -3.47 -1.23 3.26
N ASN A 65 -2.64 -1.79 4.13
CA ASN A 65 -2.83 -1.72 5.58
C ASN A 65 -2.71 -0.29 6.10
N ALA A 66 -1.72 0.47 5.59
CA ALA A 66 -1.57 1.88 5.92
C ALA A 66 -2.78 2.72 5.45
N LEU A 67 -3.29 2.46 4.24
CA LEU A 67 -4.47 3.13 3.72
C LEU A 67 -5.74 2.75 4.49
N LYS A 68 -5.90 1.47 4.85
CA LYS A 68 -7.00 0.98 5.69
C LYS A 68 -6.96 1.67 7.05
N PHE A 69 -5.80 1.74 7.70
CA PHE A 69 -5.59 2.50 8.92
C PHE A 69 -5.98 3.98 8.75
N LEU A 70 -5.46 4.66 7.73
CA LEU A 70 -5.74 6.08 7.49
C LEU A 70 -7.24 6.32 7.27
N THR A 71 -7.89 5.48 6.47
CA THR A 71 -9.32 5.62 6.18
C THR A 71 -10.15 5.47 7.45
N ILE A 72 -9.88 4.43 8.26
CA ILE A 72 -10.58 4.21 9.53
C ILE A 72 -10.31 5.35 10.50
N TYR A 73 -9.05 5.75 10.68
CA TYR A 73 -8.65 6.82 11.58
C TYR A 73 -9.31 8.16 11.20
N LEU A 74 -9.24 8.55 9.92
CA LEU A 74 -9.82 9.80 9.44
C LEU A 74 -11.34 9.79 9.54
N THR A 75 -11.99 8.69 9.19
CA THR A 75 -13.45 8.53 9.36
C THR A 75 -13.85 8.71 10.81
N LYS A 76 -13.18 8.01 11.73
CA LYS A 76 -13.46 8.11 13.17
C LYS A 76 -13.22 9.52 13.70
N ALA A 77 -12.13 10.16 13.29
CA ALA A 77 -11.82 11.53 13.69
C ALA A 77 -12.90 12.51 13.22
N MET A 78 -13.41 12.37 11.99
CA MET A 78 -14.50 13.21 11.47
C MET A 78 -15.84 12.95 12.17
N GLN A 79 -16.11 11.69 12.55
CA GLN A 79 -17.30 11.31 13.31
C GLN A 79 -17.27 11.93 14.72
N ASP A 80 -16.16 11.77 15.43
CA ASP A 80 -15.98 12.33 16.78
C ASP A 80 -15.97 13.87 16.78
N SER A 81 -15.56 14.47 15.66
CA SER A 81 -15.61 15.91 15.43
C SER A 81 -17.01 16.44 15.08
N GLY A 82 -17.99 15.56 14.82
CA GLY A 82 -19.35 15.94 14.42
C GLY A 82 -19.48 16.48 12.99
N VAL A 83 -18.44 16.40 12.17
CA VAL A 83 -18.43 16.92 10.77
C VAL A 83 -18.80 15.84 9.75
N TYR A 84 -18.69 14.56 10.13
CA TYR A 84 -18.96 13.42 9.23
C TYR A 84 -20.34 13.42 8.54
N PRO A 85 -21.45 13.92 9.13
CA PRO A 85 -22.73 13.99 8.41
C PRO A 85 -22.66 14.75 7.07
N LYS A 86 -21.77 15.74 6.94
CA LYS A 86 -21.53 16.43 5.66
C LYS A 86 -20.80 15.55 4.64
N PHE A 87 -19.91 14.66 5.10
CA PHE A 87 -19.28 13.68 4.24
C PHE A 87 -20.33 12.70 3.71
N GLU A 88 -21.22 12.22 4.57
CA GLU A 88 -22.32 11.33 4.16
C GLU A 88 -23.26 11.99 3.14
N GLN A 89 -23.65 13.25 3.40
CA GLN A 89 -24.45 14.04 2.45
C GLN A 89 -23.76 14.16 1.08
N TYR A 90 -22.45 14.43 1.06
CA TYR A 90 -21.70 14.53 -0.18
C TYR A 90 -21.60 13.19 -0.90
N PHE A 91 -21.26 12.10 -0.22
CA PHE A 91 -21.12 10.80 -0.85
C PHE A 91 -22.44 10.23 -1.35
N ALA A 92 -23.57 10.56 -0.72
CA ALA A 92 -24.91 10.21 -1.20
C ALA A 92 -25.30 10.96 -2.49
N ASN A 93 -24.79 12.17 -2.69
CA ASN A 93 -25.08 12.98 -3.88
C ASN A 93 -23.89 13.91 -4.23
N PRO A 94 -22.89 13.42 -4.98
CA PRO A 94 -21.59 14.09 -5.16
C PRO A 94 -21.62 15.24 -6.18
N THR A 95 -22.51 16.20 -5.98
CA THR A 95 -22.60 17.42 -6.82
C THR A 95 -21.55 18.45 -6.43
N LYS A 96 -21.26 19.38 -7.35
CA LYS A 96 -20.40 20.54 -7.07
C LYS A 96 -20.90 21.37 -5.88
N LEU A 97 -22.22 21.48 -5.71
CA LEU A 97 -22.83 22.19 -4.58
C LEU A 97 -22.50 21.50 -3.25
N ASN A 98 -22.78 20.20 -3.14
CA ASN A 98 -22.53 19.43 -1.92
C ASN A 98 -21.02 19.32 -1.61
N TYR A 99 -20.17 19.28 -2.63
CA TYR A 99 -18.72 19.35 -2.45
C TYR A 99 -18.27 20.68 -1.82
N ILE A 100 -18.80 21.80 -2.31
CA ILE A 100 -18.48 23.13 -1.77
C ILE A 100 -18.96 23.24 -0.32
N ASP A 101 -20.18 22.81 -0.05
CA ASP A 101 -20.78 22.77 1.30
C ASP A 101 -19.94 21.94 2.28
N LEU A 102 -19.54 20.73 1.89
CA LEU A 102 -18.65 19.88 2.67
C LEU A 102 -17.28 20.56 2.92
N ARG A 103 -16.64 21.06 1.87
CA ARG A 103 -15.31 21.69 1.97
C ARG A 103 -15.33 22.91 2.89
N ASP A 104 -16.33 23.78 2.73
CA ASP A 104 -16.41 25.02 3.49
C ASP A 104 -16.79 24.72 4.95
N THR A 105 -17.75 23.81 5.20
CA THR A 105 -18.05 23.33 6.57
C THR A 105 -16.82 22.73 7.26
N TYR A 106 -16.07 21.89 6.54
CA TYR A 106 -14.82 21.32 7.06
C TYR A 106 -13.81 22.41 7.41
N CYS A 107 -13.66 23.43 6.54
CA CYS A 107 -12.70 24.49 6.80
C CYS A 107 -13.09 25.43 7.92
N ASP A 108 -14.36 25.77 8.04
CA ASP A 108 -14.85 26.56 9.16
C ASP A 108 -14.64 25.80 10.49
N PHE A 109 -14.89 24.49 10.49
CA PHE A 109 -14.60 23.64 11.64
C PHE A 109 -13.11 23.66 12.02
N ILE A 110 -12.21 23.42 11.06
CA ILE A 110 -10.76 23.38 11.33
C ILE A 110 -10.24 24.74 11.80
N ILE A 111 -10.67 25.84 11.18
CA ILE A 111 -10.25 27.20 11.55
C ILE A 111 -10.80 27.56 12.94
N GLY A 112 -12.05 27.17 13.24
CA GLY A 112 -12.68 27.46 14.52
C GLY A 112 -12.11 26.68 15.71
N ASN A 113 -11.48 25.52 15.47
CA ASN A 113 -11.06 24.59 16.52
C ASN A 113 -9.54 24.32 16.56
N THR A 114 -8.74 24.97 15.70
CA THR A 114 -7.28 24.78 15.65
C THR A 114 -6.55 26.08 15.40
N ASN A 115 -5.23 26.10 15.57
CA ASN A 115 -4.36 27.25 15.27
C ASN A 115 -4.11 27.47 13.76
N ILE A 116 -4.89 26.83 12.88
CA ILE A 116 -4.77 27.00 11.43
C ILE A 116 -5.52 28.27 11.04
N ASN A 117 -4.76 29.29 10.63
CA ASN A 117 -5.31 30.64 10.43
C ASN A 117 -5.70 30.96 8.97
N GLY A 118 -5.78 29.96 8.08
CA GLY A 118 -5.99 30.22 6.66
C GLY A 118 -6.67 29.09 5.88
N VAL A 119 -7.65 29.48 5.05
CA VAL A 119 -8.44 28.59 4.19
C VAL A 119 -7.56 27.80 3.21
N VAL A 120 -6.44 28.37 2.76
CA VAL A 120 -5.50 27.70 1.84
C VAL A 120 -4.91 26.44 2.47
N GLU A 121 -4.41 26.55 3.71
CA GLU A 121 -3.82 25.41 4.40
C GLU A 121 -4.89 24.40 4.78
N CYS A 122 -6.06 24.85 5.21
CA CYS A 122 -7.20 23.97 5.43
C CYS A 122 -7.55 23.15 4.17
N ARG A 123 -7.69 23.79 3.00
CA ARG A 123 -8.05 23.11 1.75
C ARG A 123 -7.01 22.08 1.32
N ARG A 124 -5.73 22.28 1.65
CA ARG A 124 -4.68 21.27 1.43
C ARG A 124 -4.84 20.05 2.32
N ILE A 125 -5.26 20.25 3.57
CA ILE A 125 -5.54 19.15 4.51
C ILE A 125 -6.84 18.46 4.10
N PHE A 126 -7.87 19.21 3.70
CA PHE A 126 -9.16 18.67 3.26
C PHE A 126 -9.01 17.59 2.18
N ALA A 127 -8.16 17.81 1.17
CA ALA A 127 -7.90 16.81 0.15
C ALA A 127 -7.33 15.49 0.71
N LYS A 128 -6.43 15.59 1.70
CA LYS A 128 -5.83 14.43 2.38
C LYS A 128 -6.81 13.68 3.28
N VAL A 129 -7.92 14.33 3.68
CA VAL A 129 -8.99 13.71 4.46
C VAL A 129 -10.06 13.11 3.55
N LEU A 130 -10.53 13.89 2.56
CA LEU A 130 -11.61 13.49 1.67
C LEU A 130 -11.22 12.31 0.79
N ASN A 131 -10.05 12.33 0.15
CA ASN A 131 -9.72 11.34 -0.88
C ASN A 131 -9.58 9.91 -0.34
N PRO A 132 -8.92 9.65 0.81
CA PRO A 132 -8.90 8.29 1.39
C PRO A 132 -10.31 7.76 1.72
N ILE A 133 -11.16 8.62 2.30
CA ILE A 133 -12.54 8.23 2.64
C ILE A 133 -13.34 7.98 1.36
N ALA A 134 -13.23 8.85 0.37
CA ALA A 134 -13.89 8.70 -0.93
C ALA A 134 -13.48 7.41 -1.65
N PHE A 135 -12.19 7.06 -1.63
CA PHE A 135 -11.68 5.80 -2.16
C PHE A 135 -12.36 4.58 -1.51
N SER A 136 -12.45 4.55 -0.17
CA SER A 136 -13.12 3.43 0.54
C SER A 136 -14.61 3.30 0.25
N LYS A 137 -15.24 4.34 -0.30
CA LYS A 137 -16.66 4.39 -0.65
C LYS A 137 -16.90 4.26 -2.16
N SER A 138 -15.85 4.07 -2.96
CA SER A 138 -15.91 4.13 -4.42
C SER A 138 -16.62 5.39 -4.92
N SER A 139 -16.34 6.53 -4.27
CA SER A 139 -17.02 7.81 -4.51
C SER A 139 -16.06 8.88 -5.03
N HIS A 140 -16.64 10.02 -5.42
CA HIS A 140 -15.90 11.18 -5.89
C HIS A 140 -15.21 11.88 -4.71
N GLY A 141 -14.02 12.40 -4.95
CA GLY A 141 -13.21 13.15 -3.99
C GLY A 141 -12.85 14.53 -4.52
N THR A 142 -11.60 14.95 -4.35
CA THR A 142 -11.09 16.23 -4.86
C THR A 142 -9.81 16.08 -5.68
N ILE A 143 -9.78 16.79 -6.81
CA ILE A 143 -8.62 16.96 -7.68
C ILE A 143 -8.50 18.45 -8.00
N ASP A 144 -7.31 19.03 -7.78
CA ASP A 144 -7.02 20.46 -8.00
C ASP A 144 -8.04 21.41 -7.33
N GLY A 145 -8.58 21.01 -6.18
CA GLY A 145 -9.56 21.77 -5.40
C GLY A 145 -10.99 21.72 -5.94
N ARG A 146 -11.27 20.88 -6.93
CA ARG A 146 -12.60 20.63 -7.53
C ARG A 146 -13.03 19.19 -7.25
N PRO A 147 -14.34 18.88 -7.31
CA PRO A 147 -14.79 17.48 -7.29
C PRO A 147 -14.05 16.67 -8.36
N SER A 148 -13.61 15.46 -8.03
CA SER A 148 -13.08 14.56 -9.05
C SER A 148 -14.17 14.26 -10.10
N PRO A 149 -13.82 14.10 -11.39
CA PRO A 149 -14.78 13.74 -12.42
C PRO A 149 -15.22 12.29 -12.33
N GLU A 150 -14.36 11.43 -11.79
CA GLU A 150 -14.57 10.00 -11.58
C GLU A 150 -14.34 9.65 -10.10
N PRO A 151 -14.82 8.49 -9.62
CA PRO A 151 -14.48 7.96 -8.31
C PRO A 151 -12.96 7.91 -8.09
N ILE A 152 -12.51 8.21 -6.86
CA ILE A 152 -11.10 8.16 -6.50
C ILE A 152 -10.60 6.72 -6.64
N GLN A 153 -9.55 6.53 -7.41
CA GLN A 153 -8.84 5.27 -7.55
C GLN A 153 -7.59 5.25 -6.67
N TYR A 154 -7.05 4.05 -6.42
CA TYR A 154 -5.89 3.87 -5.55
C TYR A 154 -4.68 4.73 -5.98
N GLN A 155 -4.39 4.74 -7.29
CA GLN A 155 -3.36 5.58 -7.89
C GLN A 155 -3.52 7.09 -7.63
N ASN A 156 -4.74 7.57 -7.35
CA ASN A 156 -4.99 8.98 -7.07
C ASN A 156 -4.57 9.40 -5.64
N LEU A 157 -4.24 8.45 -4.77
CA LEU A 157 -3.87 8.71 -3.38
C LEU A 157 -2.36 8.91 -3.19
N PHE A 158 -1.55 8.53 -4.19
CA PHE A 158 -0.10 8.67 -4.13
C PHE A 158 0.33 10.12 -4.33
N TYR A 159 1.23 10.58 -3.45
CA TYR A 159 1.79 11.93 -3.48
C TYR A 159 2.87 12.08 -4.57
N ASN A 160 3.43 10.97 -5.02
CA ASN A 160 4.45 10.94 -6.05
C ASN A 160 3.80 10.95 -7.43
N ARG A 161 3.27 12.12 -7.80
CA ARG A 161 3.10 12.45 -9.21
C ARG A 161 4.36 13.21 -9.61
N PRO A 162 5.05 12.83 -10.70
CA PRO A 162 6.17 13.59 -11.18
C PRO A 162 5.77 15.06 -11.34
N ASN A 163 6.38 15.92 -10.52
CA ASN A 163 6.11 17.35 -10.58
C ASN A 163 6.77 17.86 -11.85
N PHE A 164 5.98 18.17 -12.89
CA PHE A 164 6.49 18.62 -14.18
C PHE A 164 7.34 19.91 -14.09
N ARG A 165 7.33 20.61 -12.95
CA ARG A 165 8.24 21.73 -12.65
C ARG A 165 9.65 21.28 -12.28
N ASP A 166 9.79 20.11 -11.67
CA ASP A 166 11.07 19.53 -11.24
C ASP A 166 11.71 18.70 -12.36
N LEU A 167 10.91 18.27 -13.34
CA LEU A 167 11.38 17.68 -14.58
C LEU A 167 11.54 18.81 -15.60
N ASN A 168 12.78 19.12 -15.99
CA ASN A 168 13.15 20.17 -16.95
C ASN A 168 12.41 20.05 -18.29
N LYS A 169 11.13 20.45 -18.32
CA LYS A 169 10.27 20.35 -19.49
C LYS A 169 10.80 21.32 -20.55
N PRO A 170 11.16 20.84 -21.75
CA PRO A 170 11.53 21.71 -22.86
C PRO A 170 10.40 22.70 -23.16
N LYS A 171 10.72 23.98 -23.34
CA LYS A 171 9.72 25.04 -23.60
C LYS A 171 8.84 24.74 -24.83
N ASP A 172 9.36 23.97 -25.76
CA ASP A 172 8.78 23.74 -27.08
C ASP A 172 7.89 22.46 -27.14
N MET A 173 7.75 21.74 -26.02
CA MET A 173 6.99 20.49 -25.96
C MET A 173 5.62 20.67 -25.28
N PRO A 174 4.52 20.14 -25.84
CA PRO A 174 3.24 20.09 -25.15
C PRO A 174 3.30 19.25 -23.86
N ARG A 175 2.50 19.63 -22.86
CA ARG A 175 2.54 19.03 -21.51
C ARG A 175 2.16 17.55 -21.50
N ALA A 176 1.18 17.15 -22.30
CA ALA A 176 0.72 15.76 -22.40
C ALA A 176 1.82 14.84 -22.96
N THR A 177 2.48 15.27 -24.04
CA THR A 177 3.56 14.52 -24.72
C THR A 177 4.83 14.40 -23.87
N PHE A 178 5.08 15.35 -22.96
CA PHE A 178 6.20 15.25 -22.04
C PHE A 178 5.93 14.23 -20.94
N LEU A 179 4.70 14.19 -20.40
CA LEU A 179 4.30 13.23 -19.35
C LEU A 179 4.33 11.77 -19.84
N GLU A 180 4.00 11.51 -21.10
CA GLU A 180 4.18 10.19 -21.74
C GLU A 180 5.64 9.72 -21.81
N LYS A 181 6.60 10.67 -21.74
CA LYS A 181 8.05 10.39 -21.82
C LYS A 181 8.74 10.37 -20.46
N VAL A 182 8.05 10.74 -19.40
CA VAL A 182 8.57 10.61 -18.03
C VAL A 182 8.42 9.15 -17.66
N PRO A 183 9.51 8.43 -17.34
CA PRO A 183 9.40 7.06 -16.85
C PRO A 183 8.47 7.05 -15.64
N GLU A 184 7.42 6.23 -15.68
CA GLU A 184 6.66 5.87 -14.48
C GLU A 184 7.64 5.34 -13.41
N GLU A 185 7.31 5.59 -12.16
CA GLU A 185 8.20 5.57 -11.00
C GLU A 185 8.77 4.18 -10.65
N THR A 186 9.71 3.71 -11.45
CA THR A 186 10.49 2.47 -11.23
C THR A 186 11.19 2.44 -9.86
N THR A 187 11.41 3.58 -9.21
CA THR A 187 12.07 3.65 -7.89
C THR A 187 11.13 3.31 -6.73
N THR A 188 9.88 3.76 -6.82
CA THR A 188 8.85 3.55 -5.80
C THR A 188 8.47 2.06 -5.80
N GLU A 189 8.16 1.51 -6.98
CA GLU A 189 7.80 0.11 -7.17
C GLU A 189 8.90 -0.86 -6.68
N VAL A 190 10.16 -0.62 -7.07
CA VAL A 190 11.29 -1.46 -6.60
C VAL A 190 11.43 -1.43 -5.08
N TYR A 191 11.17 -0.28 -4.44
CA TYR A 191 11.16 -0.20 -2.98
C TYR A 191 10.05 -1.05 -2.36
N HIS A 192 8.82 -0.98 -2.89
CA HIS A 192 7.67 -1.74 -2.40
C HIS A 192 7.87 -3.24 -2.53
N VAL A 193 8.32 -3.71 -3.70
CA VAL A 193 8.64 -5.13 -3.92
C VAL A 193 9.71 -5.62 -2.93
N ASN A 194 10.78 -4.85 -2.74
CA ASN A 194 11.83 -5.22 -1.79
C ASN A 194 11.35 -5.23 -0.33
N LYS A 195 10.44 -4.32 0.02
CA LYS A 195 9.81 -4.27 1.34
C LYS A 195 8.92 -5.50 1.56
N ALA A 196 8.05 -5.82 0.59
CA ALA A 196 7.19 -7.00 0.62
C ALA A 196 8.00 -8.29 0.76
N LYS A 197 9.07 -8.46 -0.04
CA LYS A 197 9.99 -9.61 0.07
C LYS A 197 10.63 -9.72 1.47
N LYS A 198 11.07 -8.60 2.05
CA LYS A 198 11.61 -8.60 3.43
C LYS A 198 10.56 -8.98 4.48
N SER A 199 9.32 -8.52 4.32
CA SER A 199 8.21 -8.86 5.21
C SER A 199 7.88 -10.35 5.16
N VAL A 200 7.71 -10.93 3.97
CA VAL A 200 7.47 -12.37 3.79
C VAL A 200 8.60 -13.20 4.38
N ARG A 201 9.86 -12.80 4.13
CA ARG A 201 11.02 -13.50 4.70
C ARG A 201 11.04 -13.48 6.22
N ARG A 202 10.70 -12.33 6.82
CA ARG A 202 10.66 -12.17 8.28
C ARG A 202 9.51 -12.96 8.89
N TYR A 203 8.35 -12.93 8.27
CA TYR A 203 7.15 -13.62 8.75
C TYR A 203 7.36 -15.13 8.84
N HIS A 204 8.01 -15.72 7.85
CA HIS A 204 8.34 -17.14 7.84
C HIS A 204 9.65 -17.49 8.55
N GLU A 205 10.27 -16.54 9.25
CA GLU A 205 11.52 -16.75 10.00
C GLU A 205 12.66 -17.34 9.16
N GLY A 206 12.68 -17.06 7.86
CA GLY A 206 13.65 -17.64 6.93
C GLY A 206 13.42 -19.10 6.57
N LYS A 207 12.26 -19.69 6.87
CA LYS A 207 11.91 -21.08 6.53
C LYS A 207 11.04 -21.13 5.28
N SER A 208 11.26 -22.11 4.42
CA SER A 208 10.48 -22.24 3.18
C SER A 208 8.99 -22.43 3.46
N GLU A 209 8.13 -21.87 2.62
CA GLU A 209 6.70 -22.17 2.61
C GLU A 209 6.39 -23.55 2.00
N VAL A 210 7.29 -24.08 1.16
CA VAL A 210 7.12 -25.37 0.49
C VAL A 210 7.90 -26.44 1.26
N ASN A 211 7.23 -27.14 2.18
CA ASN A 211 7.83 -28.22 2.96
C ASN A 211 7.02 -29.52 2.81
N ARG A 212 7.68 -30.65 2.56
CA ARG A 212 7.02 -31.98 2.57
C ARG A 212 6.99 -32.64 3.94
N PHE A 213 8.05 -32.46 4.73
CA PHE A 213 8.21 -33.19 6.00
C PHE A 213 8.90 -32.36 7.10
N LYS A 214 9.84 -31.48 6.73
CA LYS A 214 10.60 -30.64 7.65
C LYS A 214 10.72 -29.23 7.08
N GLU A 215 10.72 -28.24 7.97
CA GLU A 215 11.06 -26.86 7.65
C GLU A 215 12.50 -26.76 7.12
N LEU A 216 12.67 -26.13 5.96
CA LEU A 216 13.96 -25.94 5.32
C LEU A 216 14.35 -24.46 5.32
N GLU A 217 15.61 -24.18 5.60
CA GLU A 217 16.15 -22.81 5.51
C GLU A 217 16.06 -22.28 4.08
N ALA A 218 15.52 -21.08 3.96
CA ALA A 218 15.16 -20.44 2.71
C ALA A 218 15.60 -18.97 2.67
N SER A 219 15.96 -18.52 1.48
CA SER A 219 16.51 -17.18 1.28
C SER A 219 15.90 -16.45 0.08
N HIS A 220 15.20 -17.17 -0.79
CA HIS A 220 14.69 -16.63 -2.05
C HIS A 220 13.19 -16.40 -1.95
N VAL A 221 12.78 -15.13 -1.98
CA VAL A 221 11.36 -14.80 -2.13
C VAL A 221 11.05 -14.67 -3.62
N HIS A 222 10.28 -15.64 -4.10
CA HIS A 222 9.89 -15.83 -5.48
C HIS A 222 8.51 -15.24 -5.75
N HIS A 223 8.32 -14.69 -6.94
CA HIS A 223 7.01 -14.27 -7.44
C HIS A 223 6.33 -15.47 -8.10
N ILE A 224 5.19 -15.91 -7.59
CA ILE A 224 4.46 -17.06 -8.15
C ILE A 224 3.95 -16.74 -9.57
N PHE A 225 3.38 -15.56 -9.74
CA PHE A 225 3.14 -14.92 -11.04
C PHE A 225 4.24 -13.88 -11.29
N PRO A 226 5.02 -13.99 -12.39
CA PRO A 226 6.21 -13.17 -12.62
C PRO A 226 5.92 -11.67 -12.63
N GLN A 227 6.80 -10.88 -11.99
CA GLN A 227 6.71 -9.42 -11.97
C GLN A 227 6.75 -8.78 -13.38
N SER A 228 7.44 -9.40 -14.34
CA SER A 228 7.49 -8.89 -15.72
C SER A 228 6.14 -8.88 -16.40
N ASP A 229 5.30 -9.86 -16.04
CA ASP A 229 4.04 -10.13 -16.72
C ASP A 229 2.86 -9.57 -15.91
N PHE A 230 3.02 -9.49 -14.58
CA PHE A 230 2.01 -9.03 -13.62
C PHE A 230 2.61 -8.01 -12.63
N PRO A 231 3.05 -6.82 -13.10
CA PRO A 231 3.64 -5.79 -12.24
C PRO A 231 2.70 -5.33 -11.11
N GLU A 232 1.39 -5.35 -11.33
CA GLU A 232 0.35 -5.02 -10.36
C GLU A 232 0.25 -5.99 -9.17
N LEU A 233 0.81 -7.20 -9.31
CA LEU A 233 0.88 -8.22 -8.26
C LEU A 233 2.26 -8.26 -7.57
N SER A 234 3.19 -7.38 -7.95
CA SER A 234 4.61 -7.54 -7.63
C SER A 234 4.96 -7.31 -6.16
N ASP A 235 4.17 -6.52 -5.43
CA ASP A 235 4.32 -6.28 -4.00
C ASP A 235 3.23 -6.97 -3.15
N THR A 236 2.35 -7.73 -3.79
CA THR A 236 1.26 -8.47 -3.14
C THR A 236 1.81 -9.71 -2.46
N PHE A 237 1.52 -9.87 -1.18
CA PHE A 237 2.14 -10.90 -0.33
C PHE A 237 1.71 -12.30 -0.73
N GLU A 238 0.47 -12.42 -1.16
CA GLU A 238 -0.18 -13.61 -1.67
C GLU A 238 0.43 -14.10 -2.99
N ASN A 239 1.13 -13.22 -3.72
CA ASN A 239 1.91 -13.58 -4.92
C ASN A 239 3.39 -13.88 -4.63
N LEU A 240 3.84 -13.72 -3.38
CA LEU A 240 5.23 -13.96 -2.98
C LEU A 240 5.36 -15.25 -2.18
N ILE A 241 6.33 -16.10 -2.52
CA ILE A 241 6.60 -17.35 -1.81
C ILE A 241 8.06 -17.52 -1.44
N LEU A 242 8.34 -17.89 -0.20
CA LEU A 242 9.69 -18.12 0.31
C LEU A 242 10.15 -19.56 0.00
N LEU A 243 11.20 -19.65 -0.81
CA LEU A 243 11.76 -20.90 -1.32
C LEU A 243 13.24 -21.05 -0.91
N THR A 244 13.66 -22.31 -0.78
CA THR A 244 15.08 -22.65 -0.75
C THR A 244 15.75 -22.33 -2.09
N PRO A 245 17.08 -22.16 -2.14
CA PRO A 245 17.78 -21.92 -3.41
C PRO A 245 17.51 -23.00 -4.47
N GLY A 246 17.45 -24.28 -4.07
CA GLY A 246 17.14 -25.39 -4.97
C GLY A 246 15.71 -25.35 -5.50
N GLN A 247 14.73 -25.07 -4.64
CA GLN A 247 13.34 -24.89 -5.06
C GLN A 247 13.17 -23.75 -6.05
N HIS A 248 13.85 -22.63 -5.82
CA HIS A 248 13.82 -21.47 -6.70
C HIS A 248 14.49 -21.75 -8.05
N LEU A 249 15.77 -22.16 -8.04
CA LEU A 249 16.60 -22.21 -9.24
C LEU A 249 16.53 -23.53 -10.01
N ALA A 250 16.01 -24.60 -9.41
CA ALA A 250 15.88 -25.89 -10.09
C ALA A 250 14.43 -26.24 -10.41
N TYR A 251 13.47 -25.87 -9.55
CA TYR A 251 12.06 -26.27 -9.73
C TYR A 251 11.19 -25.14 -10.28
N ALA A 252 11.21 -23.95 -9.66
CA ALA A 252 10.43 -22.82 -10.13
C ALA A 252 10.95 -22.31 -11.49
N HIS A 253 12.28 -22.25 -11.63
CA HIS A 253 12.97 -21.91 -12.87
C HIS A 253 13.75 -23.11 -13.40
N PRO A 254 13.17 -23.97 -14.25
CA PRO A 254 13.88 -25.12 -14.81
C PRO A 254 15.19 -24.69 -15.48
N ASN A 255 16.28 -25.42 -15.21
CA ASN A 255 17.63 -25.11 -15.68
C ASN A 255 18.16 -23.72 -15.25
N GLY A 256 17.61 -23.13 -14.18
CA GLY A 256 17.99 -21.80 -13.71
C GLY A 256 17.53 -20.67 -14.62
N ASN A 257 16.65 -20.92 -15.59
CA ASN A 257 16.14 -19.89 -16.48
C ASN A 257 15.10 -19.02 -15.77
N THR A 258 15.53 -17.89 -15.23
CA THR A 258 14.67 -16.94 -14.49
C THR A 258 13.60 -16.27 -15.35
N GLN A 259 13.68 -16.41 -16.69
CA GLN A 259 12.67 -15.87 -17.62
C GLN A 259 11.43 -16.75 -17.75
N THR A 260 11.47 -17.97 -17.21
CA THR A 260 10.36 -18.94 -17.34
C THR A 260 10.01 -19.53 -15.99
N VAL A 261 8.72 -19.65 -15.69
CA VAL A 261 8.22 -20.35 -14.49
C VAL A 261 7.63 -21.69 -14.88
N SER A 262 8.01 -22.75 -14.17
CA SER A 262 7.44 -24.09 -14.37
C SER A 262 5.97 -24.11 -13.96
N LYS A 263 5.05 -24.39 -14.89
CA LYS A 263 3.60 -24.47 -14.61
C LYS A 263 3.27 -25.49 -13.50
N SER A 264 3.96 -26.63 -13.47
CA SER A 264 3.75 -27.64 -12.43
C SER A 264 4.24 -27.18 -11.06
N TYR A 265 5.36 -26.45 -11.01
CA TYR A 265 5.88 -25.92 -9.76
C TYR A 265 5.12 -24.67 -9.29
N GLN A 266 4.58 -23.89 -10.23
CA GLN A 266 3.67 -22.77 -9.94
C GLN A 266 2.43 -23.27 -9.20
N LEU A 267 1.82 -24.39 -9.63
CA LEU A 267 0.74 -25.04 -8.87
C LEU A 267 1.18 -25.43 -7.45
N VAL A 268 2.36 -26.06 -7.30
CA VAL A 268 2.89 -26.42 -5.96
C VAL A 268 3.04 -25.19 -5.09
N ALA A 269 3.56 -24.09 -5.64
CA ALA A 269 3.71 -22.83 -4.93
C ALA A 269 2.36 -22.23 -4.52
N LEU A 270 1.36 -22.21 -5.41
CA LEU A 270 0.02 -21.72 -5.10
C LEU A 270 -0.65 -22.50 -3.98
N LEU A 271 -0.54 -23.84 -4.00
CA LEU A 271 -1.11 -24.69 -2.94
C LEU A 271 -0.40 -24.48 -1.60
N ALA A 272 0.94 -24.43 -1.60
CA ALA A 272 1.70 -24.14 -0.39
C ALA A 272 1.45 -22.72 0.16
N LYS A 273 1.18 -21.77 -0.75
CA LYS A 273 0.81 -20.42 -0.37
C LYS A 273 -0.56 -20.37 0.28
N LEU A 274 -1.54 -21.08 -0.29
CA LEU A 274 -2.87 -21.22 0.28
C LEU A 274 -2.82 -21.85 1.68
N ASP A 275 -1.96 -22.86 1.91
CA ASP A 275 -1.75 -23.44 3.25
C ASP A 275 -1.20 -22.39 4.24
N SER A 276 -0.32 -21.50 3.78
CA SER A 276 0.24 -20.42 4.60
C SER A 276 -0.80 -19.36 4.94
N ILE A 277 -1.67 -19.02 3.98
CA ILE A 277 -2.82 -18.12 4.18
C ILE A 277 -3.82 -18.74 5.16
N GLU A 278 -4.15 -20.02 4.99
CA GLU A 278 -5.04 -20.76 5.89
C GLU A 278 -4.50 -20.76 7.34
N ARG A 279 -3.21 -21.05 7.52
CA ARG A 279 -2.57 -20.99 8.84
C ARG A 279 -2.62 -19.58 9.45
N SER A 280 -2.31 -18.55 8.68
CA SER A 280 -2.39 -17.13 9.09
C SER A 280 -3.78 -16.79 9.62
N ILE A 281 -4.83 -17.14 8.86
CA ILE A 281 -6.22 -16.79 9.19
C ILE A 281 -6.79 -17.64 10.33
N PHE A 282 -6.65 -18.97 10.27
CA PHE A 282 -7.41 -19.88 11.13
C PHE A 282 -6.62 -20.48 12.29
N SER A 283 -5.28 -20.44 12.24
CA SER A 283 -4.42 -20.98 13.31
C SER A 283 -3.74 -19.86 14.11
N GLN A 284 -3.17 -18.88 13.41
CA GLN A 284 -2.44 -17.78 14.02
C GLN A 284 -3.33 -16.58 14.32
N PHE A 285 -4.47 -16.47 13.63
CA PHE A 285 -5.40 -15.35 13.72
C PHE A 285 -4.69 -14.00 13.53
N ASP A 286 -3.71 -13.97 12.63
CA ASP A 286 -3.03 -12.74 12.25
C ASP A 286 -3.62 -12.17 10.96
N GLU A 287 -3.34 -10.90 10.69
CA GLU A 287 -3.76 -10.22 9.47
C GLU A 287 -2.58 -10.07 8.48
N PHE A 288 -1.64 -11.02 8.47
CA PHE A 288 -0.50 -10.95 7.56
C PHE A 288 -0.89 -11.28 6.12
N TYR A 289 -1.77 -12.27 5.94
CA TYR A 289 -2.33 -12.66 4.65
C TYR A 289 -3.84 -12.42 4.57
N SER A 290 -4.34 -12.30 3.34
CA SER A 290 -5.75 -12.15 3.01
C SER A 290 -6.19 -13.17 1.97
N LEU A 291 -7.23 -13.95 2.30
CA LEU A 291 -7.82 -14.88 1.34
C LEU A 291 -8.41 -14.15 0.12
N ASN A 292 -8.98 -12.95 0.32
CA ASN A 292 -9.53 -12.14 -0.77
C ASN A 292 -8.42 -11.61 -1.69
N GLU A 293 -7.26 -11.23 -1.15
CA GLU A 293 -6.12 -10.82 -1.98
C GLU A 293 -5.55 -12.02 -2.76
N PHE A 294 -5.57 -13.23 -2.17
CA PHE A 294 -5.17 -14.44 -2.91
C PHE A 294 -6.14 -14.77 -4.05
N ILE A 295 -7.45 -14.60 -3.84
CA ILE A 295 -8.45 -14.70 -4.91
C ILE A 295 -8.14 -13.69 -6.03
N ASN A 296 -7.81 -12.44 -5.68
CA ASN A 296 -7.41 -11.43 -6.66
C ASN A 296 -6.15 -11.82 -7.43
N VAL A 297 -5.11 -12.32 -6.75
CA VAL A 297 -3.87 -12.84 -7.38
C VAL A 297 -4.18 -13.97 -8.36
N MET A 298 -5.02 -14.92 -7.97
CA MET A 298 -5.39 -16.06 -8.80
C MET A 298 -6.16 -15.65 -10.05
N ASN A 299 -7.18 -14.79 -9.88
CA ASN A 299 -8.02 -14.34 -10.98
C ASN A 299 -7.23 -13.48 -11.97
N THR A 300 -6.34 -12.60 -11.47
CA THR A 300 -5.46 -11.78 -12.31
C THR A 300 -4.43 -12.65 -13.03
N GLY A 301 -3.72 -13.52 -12.30
CA GLY A 301 -2.63 -14.32 -12.84
C GLY A 301 -3.06 -15.41 -13.83
N LEU A 302 -4.30 -15.91 -13.72
CA LEU A 302 -4.89 -16.87 -14.65
C LEU A 302 -5.78 -16.22 -15.73
N ASP A 303 -5.93 -14.89 -15.70
CA ASP A 303 -6.87 -14.14 -16.54
C ASP A 303 -8.28 -14.79 -16.55
N SER A 304 -8.83 -14.99 -15.35
CA SER A 304 -10.10 -15.70 -15.15
C SER A 304 -10.90 -15.17 -13.96
N TYR A 305 -12.21 -15.44 -13.93
CA TYR A 305 -13.06 -15.22 -12.76
C TYR A 305 -13.37 -16.54 -12.05
N LEU A 306 -12.36 -17.41 -11.96
CA LEU A 306 -12.49 -18.78 -11.42
C LEU A 306 -12.95 -18.80 -9.97
N LEU A 307 -12.46 -17.83 -9.18
CA LEU A 307 -12.68 -17.72 -7.75
C LEU A 307 -13.53 -16.50 -7.40
N THR A 308 -14.41 -16.63 -6.42
CA THR A 308 -15.24 -15.52 -5.91
C THR A 308 -15.03 -15.35 -4.42
N GLU A 309 -15.21 -14.12 -3.94
CA GLU A 309 -15.19 -13.84 -2.51
C GLU A 309 -16.22 -14.72 -1.77
N GLY A 310 -15.85 -15.17 -0.57
CA GLY A 310 -16.67 -16.07 0.25
C GLY A 310 -16.46 -17.55 -0.01
N MET A 311 -15.69 -17.95 -1.03
CA MET A 311 -15.29 -19.35 -1.21
C MET A 311 -14.41 -19.84 -0.04
N GLY A 312 -14.62 -21.09 0.37
CA GLY A 312 -13.79 -21.73 1.39
C GLY A 312 -12.42 -22.16 0.83
N VAL A 313 -11.43 -22.32 1.72
CA VAL A 313 -10.05 -22.71 1.36
C VAL A 313 -10.02 -24.01 0.54
N GLU A 314 -10.78 -25.02 0.96
CA GLU A 314 -10.81 -26.30 0.25
C GLU A 314 -11.46 -26.19 -1.13
N GLU A 315 -12.50 -25.37 -1.29
CA GLU A 315 -13.10 -25.12 -2.60
C GLU A 315 -12.11 -24.44 -3.55
N ILE A 316 -11.41 -23.42 -3.05
CA ILE A 316 -10.36 -22.71 -3.77
C ILE A 316 -9.26 -23.70 -4.20
N ARG A 317 -8.81 -24.57 -3.29
CA ARG A 317 -7.80 -25.60 -3.56
C ARG A 317 -8.18 -26.49 -4.74
N HIS A 318 -9.41 -27.00 -4.74
CA HIS A 318 -9.92 -27.87 -5.82
C HIS A 318 -9.99 -27.13 -7.16
N LYS A 319 -10.51 -25.90 -7.17
CA LYS A 319 -10.61 -25.08 -8.39
C LYS A 319 -9.24 -24.76 -8.99
N ILE A 320 -8.26 -24.42 -8.16
CA ILE A 320 -6.89 -24.17 -8.60
C ILE A 320 -6.28 -25.42 -9.22
N ALA A 321 -6.38 -26.56 -8.53
CA ALA A 321 -5.85 -27.82 -9.06
C ALA A 321 -6.48 -28.18 -10.41
N ALA A 322 -7.80 -28.04 -10.55
CA ALA A 322 -8.50 -28.29 -11.80
C ALA A 322 -8.04 -27.37 -12.94
N ALA A 323 -7.82 -26.08 -12.67
CA ALA A 323 -7.37 -25.11 -13.68
C ALA A 323 -5.95 -25.38 -14.22
N TYR A 324 -5.10 -26.09 -13.46
CA TYR A 324 -3.74 -26.43 -13.88
C TYR A 324 -3.63 -27.80 -14.55
N ILE A 325 -4.60 -28.68 -14.34
CA ILE A 325 -4.66 -30.02 -14.94
C ILE A 325 -5.31 -29.99 -16.33
N ASN A 326 -6.28 -29.09 -16.54
CA ASN A 326 -6.95 -28.87 -17.83
C ASN A 326 -6.13 -27.99 -18.77
#